data_AF-A0A9X8CPA3-F1
#
_entry.id   AF-A0A9X8CPA3-F1
#
_cell.length_a   1.000
_cell.length_b   1.000
_cell.length_c   1.000
_cell.angle_alpha   90.00
_cell.angle_beta   90.00
_cell.angle_gamma   90.00
#
_symmetry.space_group_name_H-M   'P 1'
#
loop_
_entity.id
_entity.type
_entity.pdbx_description
1 polymer ?
#
loop_
_entity_poly.entity_id
_entity_poly.type
_entity_poly.pdbx_seq_one_letter_code
_entity_poly.pdbx_strand_id
1 'polypeptide(L)'
;MNVSEYAKRELTRHRELSRFFNDRRWGRRVASQDVHSLNEQDLKDSIRHYANSPEGPYCQERLDLYHEVCDLFGCLLRDGLCEKGYELDESFLSNEEIYLIMLKASHNKIPNKEMAFEVLRSSENTARQRRSDLRDGVRIGDMCVQADFGYGGSFESSVHPIMLPLNLSEVYVMLVALKKYELACGEGDPHAMLAARLANMAYGELSDYAKKKLADRLSEAGYVFRPEDPAFRDDMHGSSEWVKFEKSGVRVAVELDEGQSLAGVIAGVGRRRGDKPGDRRPGLTLRLDDGSEISVPWSQVVSIDKTEG
;
A
#
# COMPACT_ATOMS: atom_id res chain seq x y z
N MET A 1 -13.13 5.36 34.83
CA MET A 1 -13.65 5.79 33.50
C MET A 1 -13.00 4.88 32.49
N ASN A 2 -13.75 4.28 31.58
CA ASN A 2 -13.13 3.32 30.65
C ASN A 2 -12.54 4.01 29.40
N VAL A 3 -11.71 3.28 28.66
CA VAL A 3 -11.02 3.79 27.46
C VAL A 3 -12.00 4.32 26.41
N SER A 4 -13.13 3.64 26.19
CA SER A 4 -14.12 4.07 25.20
C SER A 4 -14.84 5.35 25.60
N GLU A 5 -15.19 5.50 26.88
CA GLU A 5 -15.75 6.73 27.45
C GLU A 5 -14.76 7.89 27.36
N TYR A 6 -13.49 7.64 27.66
CA TYR A 6 -12.43 8.64 27.54
C TYR A 6 -12.27 9.10 26.08
N ALA A 7 -12.16 8.17 25.13
CA ALA A 7 -12.06 8.49 23.72
C ALA A 7 -13.25 9.34 23.22
N LYS A 8 -14.48 8.99 23.61
CA LYS A 8 -15.69 9.76 23.25
C LYS A 8 -15.70 11.17 23.85
N ARG A 9 -15.10 11.35 25.03
CA ARG A 9 -15.04 12.64 25.73
C ARG A 9 -13.97 13.55 25.11
N GLU A 10 -12.80 13.01 24.80
CA GLU A 10 -11.64 13.79 24.38
C GLU A 10 -11.56 14.02 22.87
N LEU A 11 -12.08 13.09 22.06
CA LEU A 11 -11.88 13.11 20.61
C LEU A 11 -13.07 13.72 19.88
N THR A 12 -12.79 14.73 19.04
CA THR A 12 -13.79 15.32 18.13
C THR A 12 -14.18 14.37 16.99
N ARG A 13 -13.28 13.47 16.58
CA ARG A 13 -13.50 12.43 15.57
C ARG A 13 -13.07 11.09 16.17
N HIS A 14 -13.97 10.13 16.18
CA HIS A 14 -13.78 8.83 16.82
C HIS A 14 -14.69 7.75 16.20
N ARG A 15 -15.04 7.89 14.92
CA ARG A 15 -15.99 7.02 14.23
C ARG A 15 -15.42 5.61 14.08
N GLU A 16 -14.20 5.50 13.57
CA GLU A 16 -13.55 4.21 13.33
C GLU A 16 -13.07 3.59 14.64
N LEU A 17 -12.57 4.40 15.59
CA LEU A 17 -12.31 3.97 16.97
C LEU A 17 -13.58 3.45 17.66
N SER A 18 -14.73 4.07 17.43
CA SER A 18 -16.01 3.56 17.98
C SER A 18 -16.41 2.24 17.35
N ARG A 19 -16.20 2.06 16.04
CA ARG A 19 -16.43 0.77 15.37
C ARG A 19 -15.52 -0.31 15.95
N PHE A 20 -14.23 -0.01 16.10
CA PHE A 20 -13.27 -0.86 16.80
C PHE A 20 -13.77 -1.22 18.20
N PHE A 21 -14.07 -0.26 19.07
CA PHE A 21 -14.49 -0.54 20.45
C PHE A 21 -15.77 -1.38 20.56
N ASN A 22 -16.65 -1.31 19.56
CA ASN A 22 -17.87 -2.13 19.51
C ASN A 22 -17.63 -3.56 19.02
N ASP A 23 -16.51 -3.81 18.34
CA ASP A 23 -16.14 -5.12 17.83
C ASP A 23 -15.97 -6.12 18.99
N ARG A 24 -16.63 -7.27 18.85
CA ARG A 24 -16.69 -8.29 19.91
C ARG A 24 -15.35 -8.98 20.14
N ARG A 25 -14.54 -9.11 19.08
CA ARG A 25 -13.37 -9.97 19.08
C ARG A 25 -12.12 -9.22 19.52
N TRP A 26 -11.96 -7.98 19.04
CA TRP A 26 -10.72 -7.22 19.16
C TRP A 26 -10.85 -6.01 20.07
N GLY A 27 -12.00 -5.31 20.06
CA GLY A 27 -12.14 -4.02 20.73
C GLY A 27 -12.85 -4.00 22.07
N ARG A 28 -13.93 -4.78 22.28
CA ARG A 28 -14.77 -4.70 23.50
C ARG A 28 -13.99 -4.86 24.80
N ARG A 29 -13.05 -5.80 24.83
CA ARG A 29 -12.22 -6.04 26.01
C ARG A 29 -11.44 -4.78 26.38
N VAL A 30 -10.76 -4.17 25.41
CA VAL A 30 -9.94 -2.97 25.63
C VAL A 30 -10.81 -1.75 25.89
N ALA A 31 -11.95 -1.62 25.21
CA ALA A 31 -12.94 -0.56 25.43
C ALA A 31 -13.39 -0.46 26.89
N SER A 32 -13.52 -1.61 27.57
CA SER A 32 -13.96 -1.71 28.96
C SER A 32 -12.85 -1.58 30.01
N GLN A 33 -11.58 -1.52 29.60
CA GLN A 33 -10.46 -1.33 30.54
C GLN A 33 -10.57 0.06 31.20
N ASP A 34 -10.18 0.15 32.47
CA ASP A 34 -10.02 1.46 33.11
C ASP A 34 -8.83 2.19 32.49
N VAL A 35 -9.02 3.47 32.14
CA VAL A 35 -8.02 4.24 31.42
C VAL A 35 -6.74 4.46 32.23
N HIS A 36 -6.81 4.45 33.57
CA HIS A 36 -5.65 4.63 34.45
C HIS A 36 -4.79 3.36 34.60
N SER A 37 -5.33 2.20 34.21
CA SER A 37 -4.64 0.92 34.19
C SER A 37 -4.55 0.34 32.79
N LEU A 38 -4.57 1.21 31.76
CA LEU A 38 -4.53 0.82 30.37
C LEU A 38 -3.21 0.10 30.07
N ASN A 39 -3.31 -1.10 29.49
CA ASN A 39 -2.15 -1.73 28.87
C ASN A 39 -2.02 -1.19 27.43
N GLU A 40 -1.05 -0.28 27.24
CA GLU A 40 -0.79 0.36 25.94
C GLU A 40 -0.51 -0.65 24.82
N GLN A 41 0.26 -1.69 25.13
CA GLN A 41 0.63 -2.70 24.16
C GLN A 41 -0.57 -3.54 23.74
N ASP A 42 -1.42 -3.93 24.71
CA ASP A 42 -2.67 -4.65 24.41
C ASP A 42 -3.60 -3.82 23.53
N LEU A 43 -3.68 -2.50 23.75
CA LEU A 43 -4.47 -1.60 22.90
C LEU A 43 -3.90 -1.54 21.48
N LYS A 44 -2.58 -1.31 21.33
CA LYS A 44 -1.91 -1.27 20.02
C LYS A 44 -2.11 -2.58 19.24
N ASP A 45 -1.91 -3.72 19.89
CA ASP A 45 -2.05 -5.03 19.25
C ASP A 45 -3.51 -5.35 18.90
N SER A 46 -4.47 -5.04 19.78
CA SER A 46 -5.90 -5.19 19.47
C SER A 46 -6.32 -4.33 18.27
N ILE A 47 -5.87 -3.07 18.19
CA ILE A 47 -6.14 -2.19 17.04
C ILE A 47 -5.53 -2.79 15.77
N ARG A 48 -4.27 -3.24 15.82
CA ARG A 48 -3.60 -3.85 14.66
C ARG A 48 -4.33 -5.10 14.17
N HIS A 49 -4.77 -5.97 15.09
CA HIS A 49 -5.54 -7.15 14.73
C HIS A 49 -6.90 -6.82 14.13
N TYR A 50 -7.61 -5.84 14.68
CA TYR A 50 -8.87 -5.35 14.13
C TYR A 50 -8.68 -4.74 12.73
N ALA A 51 -7.72 -3.84 12.58
CA ALA A 51 -7.45 -3.16 11.32
C ALA A 51 -7.18 -4.15 10.18
N ASN A 52 -6.50 -5.26 10.47
CA ASN A 52 -6.15 -6.29 9.51
C ASN A 52 -7.13 -7.47 9.47
N SER A 53 -8.27 -7.41 10.17
CA SER A 53 -9.30 -8.45 10.11
C SER A 53 -10.33 -8.17 8.99
N PRO A 54 -11.11 -9.18 8.57
CA PRO A 54 -12.19 -8.99 7.59
C PRO A 54 -13.25 -7.97 8.03
N GLU A 55 -13.39 -7.73 9.32
CA GLU A 55 -14.32 -6.76 9.92
C GLU A 55 -13.68 -5.37 10.14
N GLY A 56 -12.41 -5.23 9.81
CA GLY A 56 -11.64 -3.99 9.90
C GLY A 56 -12.00 -2.97 8.81
N PRO A 57 -11.56 -1.70 8.97
CA PRO A 57 -11.75 -0.68 7.95
C PRO A 57 -10.97 -0.98 6.67
N TYR A 58 -11.43 -0.43 5.56
CA TYR A 58 -10.77 -0.54 4.25
C TYR A 58 -10.46 0.85 3.66
N CYS A 59 -9.41 0.94 2.84
CA CYS A 59 -9.01 2.16 2.14
C CYS A 59 -8.93 3.41 3.06
N GLN A 60 -9.73 4.45 2.77
CA GLN A 60 -9.69 5.72 3.50
C GLN A 60 -10.03 5.55 4.98
N GLU A 61 -10.91 4.61 5.33
CA GLU A 61 -11.29 4.36 6.72
C GLU A 61 -10.11 3.83 7.54
N ARG A 62 -9.10 3.21 6.92
CA ARG A 62 -7.87 2.78 7.60
C ARG A 62 -7.00 3.96 8.00
N LEU A 63 -6.87 4.96 7.12
CA LEU A 63 -6.19 6.21 7.43
C LEU A 63 -6.95 6.99 8.53
N ASP A 64 -8.27 7.03 8.43
CA ASP A 64 -9.11 7.69 9.44
C ASP A 64 -8.94 7.00 10.82
N LEU A 65 -8.95 5.66 10.88
CA LEU A 65 -8.64 4.92 12.10
C LEU A 65 -7.23 5.24 12.62
N TYR A 66 -6.23 5.27 11.75
CA TYR A 66 -4.85 5.60 12.14
C TYR A 66 -4.77 6.99 12.79
N HIS A 67 -5.42 8.00 12.19
CA HIS A 67 -5.47 9.36 12.75
C HIS A 67 -6.19 9.41 14.09
N GLU A 68 -7.35 8.76 14.20
CA GLU A 68 -8.09 8.71 15.46
C GLU A 68 -7.29 8.03 16.58
N VAL A 69 -6.50 7.00 16.26
CA VAL A 69 -5.60 6.35 17.21
C VAL A 69 -4.44 7.27 17.62
N CYS A 70 -3.83 8.00 16.67
CA CYS A 70 -2.81 8.99 17.00
C CYS A 70 -3.36 10.07 17.95
N ASP A 71 -4.57 10.55 17.67
CA ASP A 71 -5.24 11.57 18.49
C ASP A 71 -5.54 11.02 19.90
N LEU A 72 -6.00 9.76 20.01
CA LEU A 72 -6.22 9.09 21.29
C LEU A 72 -4.92 9.02 22.12
N PHE A 73 -3.84 8.51 21.53
CA PHE A 73 -2.55 8.42 22.22
C PHE A 73 -1.97 9.81 22.53
N GLY A 74 -2.22 10.83 21.71
CA GLY A 74 -1.87 12.22 22.00
C GLY A 74 -2.57 12.76 23.25
N CYS A 75 -3.86 12.47 23.41
CA CYS A 75 -4.62 12.82 24.62
C CYS A 75 -4.13 12.03 25.85
N LEU A 76 -3.93 10.72 25.71
CA LEU A 76 -3.42 9.87 26.80
C LEU A 76 -2.04 10.34 27.28
N LEU A 77 -1.14 10.70 26.35
CA LEU A 77 0.20 11.18 26.68
C LEU A 77 0.15 12.54 27.39
N ARG A 78 -0.67 13.47 26.88
CA ARG A 78 -0.89 14.79 27.49
C ARG A 78 -1.40 14.68 28.93
N ASP A 79 -2.27 13.72 29.19
CA ASP A 79 -2.90 13.51 30.50
C ASP A 79 -2.07 12.59 31.43
N GLY A 80 -0.89 12.14 30.99
CA GLY A 80 -0.01 11.26 31.76
C GLY A 80 -0.55 9.84 31.97
N LEU A 81 -1.43 9.39 31.06
CA LEU A 81 -2.08 8.08 31.08
C LEU A 81 -1.34 7.04 30.22
N CYS A 82 -0.36 7.47 29.43
CA CYS A 82 0.57 6.61 28.72
C CYS A 82 1.99 7.21 28.69
N GLU A 83 3.00 6.36 28.54
CA GLU A 83 4.41 6.79 28.48
C GLU A 83 4.83 7.19 27.06
N LYS A 84 4.23 6.56 26.05
CA LYS A 84 4.58 6.77 24.64
C LYS A 84 3.34 7.08 23.79
N GLY A 85 3.57 7.85 22.73
CA GLY A 85 2.57 8.07 21.70
C GLY A 85 2.36 6.84 20.80
N TYR A 86 1.60 7.07 19.73
CA TYR A 86 1.44 6.11 18.64
C TYR A 86 2.13 6.67 17.40
N GLU A 87 3.22 6.02 16.99
CA GLU A 87 4.05 6.48 15.89
C GLU A 87 3.71 5.74 14.59
N LEU A 88 3.98 6.38 13.45
CA LEU A 88 3.71 5.81 12.12
C LEU A 88 4.39 4.45 11.91
N ASP A 89 5.63 4.29 12.40
CA ASP A 89 6.40 3.05 12.25
C ASP A 89 5.89 1.91 13.14
N GLU A 90 5.11 2.22 14.20
CA GLU A 90 4.42 1.24 15.03
C GLU A 90 3.01 0.93 14.53
N SER A 91 2.55 1.65 13.50
CA SER A 91 1.18 1.56 13.03
C SER A 91 0.86 0.23 12.33
N PHE A 92 -0.43 0.00 12.11
CA PHE A 92 -0.91 -1.13 11.29
C PHE A 92 -0.85 -0.85 9.79
N LEU A 93 -0.48 0.38 9.39
CA LEU A 93 -0.33 0.74 7.98
C LEU A 93 0.97 0.16 7.44
N SER A 94 0.89 -0.51 6.32
CA SER A 94 2.05 -0.97 5.57
C SER A 94 2.80 0.21 4.92
N ASN A 95 4.06 0.00 4.57
CA ASN A 95 4.84 1.00 3.83
C ASN A 95 4.18 1.40 2.51
N GLU A 96 3.56 0.45 1.81
CA GLU A 96 2.86 0.71 0.55
C GLU A 96 1.63 1.61 0.75
N GLU A 97 0.83 1.34 1.78
CA GLU A 97 -0.29 2.21 2.15
C GLU A 97 0.19 3.62 2.47
N ILE A 98 1.29 3.75 3.20
CA ILE A 98 1.89 5.05 3.53
C ILE A 98 2.28 5.79 2.24
N TYR A 99 2.96 5.12 1.29
CA TYR A 99 3.31 5.76 0.02
C TYR A 99 2.07 6.15 -0.79
N LEU A 100 1.03 5.31 -0.83
CA LEU A 100 -0.23 5.63 -1.50
C LEU A 100 -0.94 6.83 -0.88
N ILE A 101 -0.97 6.90 0.45
CA ILE A 101 -1.50 8.05 1.19
C ILE A 101 -0.73 9.33 0.80
N MET A 102 0.60 9.26 0.74
CA MET A 102 1.44 10.39 0.33
C MET A 102 1.18 10.82 -1.11
N LEU A 103 1.10 9.87 -2.05
CA LEU A 103 0.82 10.14 -3.46
C LEU A 103 -0.55 10.82 -3.63
N LYS A 104 -1.59 10.25 -3.00
CA LYS A 104 -2.96 10.80 -3.03
C LYS A 104 -3.02 12.21 -2.46
N ALA A 105 -2.37 12.45 -1.33
CA ALA A 105 -2.38 13.77 -0.68
C ALA A 105 -1.62 14.82 -1.52
N SER A 106 -0.54 14.41 -2.20
CA SER A 106 0.32 15.34 -2.95
C SER A 106 -0.32 15.93 -4.21
N HIS A 107 -1.49 15.43 -4.62
CA HIS A 107 -2.32 16.05 -5.65
C HIS A 107 -2.73 17.48 -5.31
N ASN A 108 -2.85 17.81 -4.02
CA ASN A 108 -3.28 19.12 -3.55
C ASN A 108 -2.12 20.10 -3.32
N LYS A 109 -0.93 19.85 -3.88
CA LYS A 109 0.31 20.61 -3.64
C LYS A 109 0.63 20.80 -2.15
N ILE A 110 0.93 19.70 -1.47
CA ILE A 110 1.14 19.69 -0.01
C ILE A 110 2.62 19.87 0.35
N PRO A 111 3.01 20.89 1.16
CA PRO A 111 4.37 21.05 1.69
C PRO A 111 4.80 19.89 2.60
N ASN A 112 6.11 19.67 2.77
CA ASN A 112 6.63 18.57 3.61
C ASN A 112 6.12 18.63 5.05
N LYS A 113 5.99 19.83 5.61
CA LYS A 113 5.49 20.05 6.96
C LYS A 113 4.05 19.56 7.13
N GLU A 114 3.18 19.92 6.19
CA GLU A 114 1.77 19.51 6.21
C GLU A 114 1.63 18.00 5.91
N MET A 115 2.44 17.46 4.99
CA MET A 115 2.53 16.01 4.77
C MET A 115 2.92 15.26 6.05
N ALA A 116 3.90 15.77 6.80
CA ALA A 116 4.35 15.15 8.03
C ALA A 116 3.26 15.17 9.10
N PHE A 117 2.72 16.35 9.41
CA PHE A 117 1.88 16.55 10.58
C PHE A 117 0.39 16.30 10.34
N GLU A 118 -0.15 16.67 9.18
CA GLU A 118 -1.59 16.54 8.88
C GLU A 118 -1.93 15.22 8.19
N VAL A 119 -1.03 14.71 7.34
CA VAL A 119 -1.29 13.48 6.58
C VAL A 119 -0.73 12.26 7.30
N LEU A 120 0.56 12.28 7.64
CA LEU A 120 1.26 11.11 8.18
C LEU A 120 1.30 11.05 9.71
N ARG A 121 0.85 12.09 10.41
CA ARG A 121 0.95 12.22 11.89
C ARG A 121 2.34 11.81 12.41
N SER A 122 3.39 12.23 11.70
CA SER A 122 4.79 11.81 11.91
C SER A 122 5.75 13.00 11.94
N SER A 123 7.04 12.72 12.14
CA SER A 123 8.07 13.76 12.11
C SER A 123 8.34 14.27 10.68
N GLU A 124 8.79 15.53 10.55
CA GLU A 124 9.20 16.07 9.25
C GLU A 124 10.35 15.28 8.61
N ASN A 125 11.21 14.66 9.43
CA ASN A 125 12.31 13.83 8.95
C ASN A 125 11.79 12.50 8.36
N THR A 126 10.80 11.88 9.00
CA THR A 126 10.12 10.68 8.48
C THR A 126 9.49 10.99 7.12
N ALA A 127 8.71 12.07 7.02
CA ALA A 127 8.11 12.48 5.75
C ALA A 127 9.17 12.78 4.67
N ARG A 128 10.28 13.45 5.03
CA ARG A 128 11.39 13.74 4.12
C ARG A 128 12.07 12.47 3.62
N GLN A 129 12.31 11.50 4.50
CA GLN A 129 12.87 10.22 4.12
C GLN A 129 11.95 9.50 3.12
N ARG A 130 10.65 9.42 3.40
CA ARG A 130 9.68 8.78 2.50
C ARG A 130 9.57 9.49 1.15
N ARG A 131 9.67 10.82 1.10
CA ARG A 131 9.77 11.57 -0.17
C ARG A 131 11.05 11.25 -0.93
N SER A 132 12.17 11.10 -0.22
CA SER A 132 13.43 10.65 -0.84
C SER A 132 13.27 9.24 -1.41
N ASP A 133 12.64 8.33 -0.68
CA ASP A 133 12.39 6.97 -1.13
C ASP A 133 11.55 6.99 -2.42
N LEU A 134 10.44 7.75 -2.45
CA LEU A 134 9.60 7.93 -3.62
C LEU A 134 10.34 8.55 -4.82
N ARG A 135 11.22 9.53 -4.59
CA ARG A 135 12.05 10.11 -5.66
C ARG A 135 13.01 9.08 -6.25
N ASP A 136 13.59 8.25 -5.38
CA ASP A 136 14.53 7.22 -5.78
C ASP A 136 13.83 5.98 -6.36
N GLY A 137 12.51 5.86 -6.17
CA GLY A 137 11.65 4.79 -6.63
C GLY A 137 11.29 3.81 -5.52
N VAL A 138 9.99 3.64 -5.28
CA VAL A 138 9.42 2.68 -4.32
C VAL A 138 8.55 1.65 -5.02
N ARG A 139 8.53 0.44 -4.47
CA ARG A 139 7.59 -0.60 -4.89
C ARG A 139 6.24 -0.36 -4.21
N ILE A 140 5.17 -0.43 -4.99
CA ILE A 140 3.78 -0.49 -4.53
C ILE A 140 3.08 -1.57 -5.36
N GLY A 141 2.76 -2.72 -4.76
CA GLY A 141 2.40 -3.93 -5.52
C GLY A 141 3.48 -4.31 -6.54
N ASP A 142 3.12 -4.59 -7.79
CA ASP A 142 4.07 -4.89 -8.88
C ASP A 142 4.78 -3.66 -9.48
N MET A 143 4.41 -2.45 -9.08
CA MET A 143 4.84 -1.23 -9.78
C MET A 143 6.02 -0.57 -9.09
N CYS A 144 6.99 -0.11 -9.89
CA CYS A 144 7.94 0.90 -9.43
C CYS A 144 7.33 2.29 -9.60
N VAL A 145 7.05 2.96 -8.49
CA VAL A 145 6.52 4.32 -8.47
C VAL A 145 7.64 5.28 -8.12
N GLN A 146 7.87 6.24 -9.02
CA GLN A 146 8.79 7.35 -8.81
C GLN A 146 8.02 8.64 -8.75
N ALA A 147 8.25 9.44 -7.72
CA ALA A 147 7.65 10.75 -7.59
C ALA A 147 8.62 11.77 -6.98
N ASP A 148 8.74 12.92 -7.63
CA ASP A 148 9.46 14.07 -7.11
C ASP A 148 8.49 15.07 -6.48
N PHE A 149 8.90 15.56 -5.30
CA PHE A 149 8.17 16.50 -4.48
C PHE A 149 9.00 17.78 -4.40
N GLY A 150 8.93 18.57 -5.46
CA GLY A 150 9.72 19.78 -5.62
C GLY A 150 9.41 20.88 -4.58
N TYR A 151 10.17 21.97 -4.68
CA TYR A 151 10.10 23.07 -3.72
C TYR A 151 8.71 23.72 -3.68
N GLY A 152 8.12 23.85 -2.50
CA GLY A 152 6.77 24.41 -2.33
C GLY A 152 5.61 23.45 -2.59
N GLY A 153 5.87 22.14 -2.76
CA GLY A 153 4.82 21.13 -2.92
C GLY A 153 4.42 20.86 -4.37
N SER A 154 5.25 21.23 -5.36
CA SER A 154 5.08 20.69 -6.72
C SER A 154 5.24 19.17 -6.69
N PHE A 155 4.39 18.48 -7.44
CA PHE A 155 4.32 17.02 -7.43
C PHE A 155 4.38 16.51 -8.87
N GLU A 156 5.42 15.74 -9.17
CA GLU A 156 5.63 15.07 -10.44
C GLU A 156 5.73 13.57 -10.14
N SER A 157 4.95 12.74 -10.80
CA SER A 157 4.87 11.30 -10.50
C SER A 157 4.78 10.49 -11.78
N SER A 158 5.46 9.34 -11.81
CA SER A 158 5.32 8.33 -12.87
C SER A 158 3.97 7.61 -12.84
N VAL A 159 3.22 7.76 -11.73
CA VAL A 159 1.87 7.19 -11.54
C VAL A 159 0.91 8.26 -11.04
N HIS A 160 -0.24 8.39 -11.70
CA HIS A 160 -1.29 9.33 -11.33
C HIS A 160 -2.55 8.59 -10.85
N PRO A 161 -2.91 8.62 -9.56
CA PRO A 161 -4.16 8.03 -9.11
C PRO A 161 -5.35 8.82 -9.70
N ILE A 162 -6.15 8.15 -10.52
CA ILE A 162 -7.39 8.68 -11.07
C ILE A 162 -8.53 8.22 -10.16
N MET A 163 -9.10 9.16 -9.40
CA MET A 163 -10.29 8.93 -8.55
C MET A 163 -11.50 9.54 -9.24
N LEU A 164 -12.20 8.75 -10.07
CA LEU A 164 -13.39 9.21 -10.78
C LEU A 164 -14.66 8.79 -10.01
N PRO A 165 -15.54 9.73 -9.62
CA PRO A 165 -16.86 9.39 -9.10
C PRO A 165 -17.76 8.95 -10.25
N LEU A 166 -17.64 7.68 -10.63
CA LEU A 166 -18.39 7.09 -11.73
C LEU A 166 -19.75 6.56 -11.25
N ASN A 167 -20.82 6.91 -11.95
CA ASN A 167 -22.10 6.25 -11.78
C ASN A 167 -22.08 4.84 -12.43
N LEU A 168 -23.07 3.99 -12.11
CA LEU A 168 -23.09 2.60 -12.59
C LEU A 168 -23.08 2.47 -14.12
N SER A 169 -23.66 3.42 -14.86
CA SER A 169 -23.64 3.40 -16.31
C SER A 169 -22.25 3.72 -16.85
N GLU A 170 -21.54 4.65 -16.24
CA GLU A 170 -20.16 5.01 -16.61
C GLU A 170 -19.19 3.87 -16.27
N VAL A 171 -19.35 3.25 -15.10
CA VAL A 171 -18.61 2.03 -14.73
C VAL A 171 -18.84 0.93 -15.76
N TYR A 172 -20.10 0.69 -16.13
CA TYR A 172 -20.45 -0.32 -17.14
C TYR A 172 -19.75 -0.05 -18.48
N VAL A 173 -19.84 1.20 -18.98
CA VAL A 173 -19.21 1.59 -20.24
C VAL A 173 -17.68 1.40 -20.18
N MET A 174 -17.05 1.81 -19.08
CA MET A 174 -15.61 1.66 -18.88
C MET A 174 -15.17 0.18 -18.92
N LEU A 175 -15.85 -0.68 -18.16
CA LEU A 175 -15.55 -2.11 -18.11
C LEU A 175 -15.74 -2.78 -19.48
N VAL A 176 -16.82 -2.45 -20.19
CA VAL A 176 -17.08 -2.96 -21.54
C VAL A 176 -16.04 -2.46 -22.53
N ALA A 177 -15.63 -1.19 -22.46
CA ALA A 177 -14.62 -0.63 -23.35
C ALA A 177 -13.27 -1.32 -23.17
N LEU A 178 -12.82 -1.52 -21.92
CA LEU A 178 -11.58 -2.24 -21.62
C LEU A 178 -11.62 -3.69 -22.11
N LYS A 179 -12.74 -4.40 -21.88
CA LYS A 179 -12.91 -5.78 -22.37
C LYS A 179 -12.97 -5.88 -23.89
N LYS A 180 -13.64 -4.93 -24.56
CA LYS A 180 -13.64 -4.88 -26.03
C LYS A 180 -12.25 -4.62 -26.58
N TYR A 181 -11.49 -3.75 -25.94
CA TYR A 181 -10.12 -3.46 -26.34
C TYR A 181 -9.21 -4.66 -26.11
N GLU A 182 -9.29 -5.32 -24.96
CA GLU A 182 -8.61 -6.61 -24.68
C GLU A 182 -8.88 -7.64 -25.79
N LEU A 183 -10.14 -7.88 -26.13
CA LEU A 183 -10.52 -8.87 -27.15
C LEU A 183 -10.13 -8.47 -28.58
N ALA A 184 -9.97 -7.18 -28.84
CA ALA A 184 -9.55 -6.67 -30.15
C ALA A 184 -8.03 -6.77 -30.34
N CYS A 185 -7.27 -6.83 -29.25
CA CYS A 185 -5.83 -7.01 -29.27
C CYS A 185 -5.48 -8.51 -29.45
N GLY A 186 -4.34 -8.81 -30.05
CA GLY A 186 -3.91 -10.18 -30.32
C GLY A 186 -3.50 -10.94 -29.05
N GLU A 187 -3.51 -12.27 -29.12
CA GLU A 187 -3.02 -13.11 -28.02
C GLU A 187 -1.52 -12.83 -27.76
N GLY A 188 -1.17 -12.53 -26.51
CA GLY A 188 0.19 -12.12 -26.11
C GLY A 188 0.50 -10.62 -26.25
N ASP A 189 -0.46 -9.79 -26.67
CA ASP A 189 -0.28 -8.33 -26.74
C ASP A 189 -0.24 -7.72 -25.32
N PRO A 190 0.83 -6.97 -24.96
CA PRO A 190 0.93 -6.35 -23.64
C PRO A 190 -0.21 -5.36 -23.34
N HIS A 191 -0.80 -4.72 -24.35
CA HIS A 191 -1.95 -3.85 -24.20
C HIS A 191 -3.24 -4.64 -23.90
N ALA A 192 -3.38 -5.85 -24.43
CA ALA A 192 -4.48 -6.75 -24.09
C ALA A 192 -4.40 -7.16 -22.62
N MET A 193 -3.20 -7.54 -22.16
CA MET A 193 -2.94 -7.93 -20.79
C MET A 193 -3.20 -6.79 -19.80
N LEU A 194 -2.75 -5.58 -20.13
CA LEU A 194 -2.98 -4.39 -19.31
C LEU A 194 -4.47 -4.02 -19.23
N ALA A 195 -5.19 -4.08 -20.36
CA ALA A 195 -6.62 -3.80 -20.39
C ALA A 195 -7.42 -4.82 -19.58
N ALA A 196 -7.06 -6.11 -19.67
CA ALA A 196 -7.66 -7.17 -18.87
C ALA A 196 -7.48 -6.91 -17.37
N ARG A 197 -6.23 -6.58 -16.97
CA ARG A 197 -5.87 -6.26 -15.58
C ARG A 197 -6.66 -5.06 -15.05
N LEU A 198 -6.65 -3.94 -15.78
CA LEU A 198 -7.38 -2.72 -15.39
C LEU A 198 -8.89 -2.99 -15.22
N ALA A 199 -9.48 -3.78 -16.13
CA ALA A 199 -10.90 -4.13 -16.08
C ALA A 199 -11.24 -4.99 -14.86
N ASN A 200 -10.40 -5.97 -14.52
CA ASN A 200 -10.60 -6.83 -13.36
C ASN A 200 -10.39 -6.11 -12.02
N MET A 201 -9.39 -5.21 -11.93
CA MET A 201 -9.17 -4.37 -10.74
C MET A 201 -10.35 -3.43 -10.52
N ALA A 202 -10.79 -2.73 -11.57
CA ALA A 202 -11.95 -1.84 -11.49
C ALA A 202 -13.23 -2.60 -11.10
N TYR A 203 -13.42 -3.82 -11.60
CA TYR A 203 -14.54 -4.68 -11.23
C TYR A 203 -14.44 -5.21 -9.78
N GLY A 204 -13.23 -5.51 -9.31
CA GLY A 204 -12.94 -5.96 -7.94
C GLY A 204 -13.38 -4.95 -6.89
N GLU A 205 -13.09 -3.67 -7.10
CA GLU A 205 -13.42 -2.55 -6.20
C GLU A 205 -14.91 -2.17 -6.17
N LEU A 206 -15.73 -2.76 -7.05
CA LEU A 206 -17.16 -2.51 -7.01
C LEU A 206 -17.78 -3.13 -5.76
N SER A 207 -18.68 -2.37 -5.11
CA SER A 207 -19.52 -2.90 -4.03
C SER A 207 -20.36 -4.07 -4.53
N ASP A 208 -20.76 -4.97 -3.61
CA ASP A 208 -21.66 -6.09 -3.92
C ASP A 208 -22.95 -5.62 -4.59
N TYR A 209 -23.46 -4.46 -4.18
CA TYR A 209 -24.61 -3.83 -4.81
C TYR A 209 -24.34 -3.51 -6.29
N ALA A 210 -23.21 -2.87 -6.58
CA ALA A 210 -22.81 -2.52 -7.94
C ALA A 210 -22.57 -3.77 -8.80
N LYS A 211 -21.83 -4.75 -8.29
CA LYS A 211 -21.60 -6.05 -8.97
C LYS A 211 -22.93 -6.71 -9.33
N LYS A 212 -23.86 -6.81 -8.38
CA LYS A 212 -25.20 -7.38 -8.61
C LYS A 212 -26.00 -6.61 -9.66
N LYS A 213 -25.89 -5.28 -9.70
CA LYS A 213 -26.60 -4.45 -10.70
C LYS A 213 -26.03 -4.58 -12.11
N LEU A 214 -24.74 -4.87 -12.23
CA LEU A 214 -24.05 -4.98 -13.52
C LEU A 214 -23.96 -6.41 -14.05
N ALA A 215 -24.07 -7.42 -13.18
CA ALA A 215 -23.87 -8.83 -13.51
C ALA A 215 -24.66 -9.28 -14.75
N ASP A 216 -25.98 -9.03 -14.76
CA ASP A 216 -26.86 -9.45 -15.85
C ASP A 216 -26.41 -8.84 -17.19
N ARG A 217 -26.13 -7.52 -17.21
CA ARG A 217 -25.71 -6.81 -18.43
C ARG A 217 -24.34 -7.22 -18.94
N LEU A 218 -23.37 -7.42 -18.03
CA LEU A 218 -22.03 -7.86 -18.40
C LEU A 218 -22.05 -9.31 -18.93
N SER A 219 -22.86 -10.17 -18.33
CA SER A 219 -23.07 -11.54 -18.78
C SER A 219 -23.79 -11.61 -20.12
N GLU A 220 -24.84 -10.81 -20.33
CA GLU A 220 -25.54 -10.69 -21.62
C GLU A 220 -24.59 -10.23 -22.74
N ALA A 221 -23.65 -9.34 -22.42
CA ALA A 221 -22.61 -8.89 -23.34
C ALA A 221 -21.47 -9.91 -23.55
N GLY A 222 -21.52 -11.07 -22.88
CA GLY A 222 -20.53 -12.14 -23.00
C GLY A 222 -19.21 -11.89 -22.27
N TYR A 223 -19.16 -10.90 -21.37
CA TYR A 223 -17.94 -10.57 -20.64
C TYR A 223 -17.88 -11.28 -19.30
N VAL A 224 -16.75 -11.96 -19.08
CA VAL A 224 -16.42 -12.61 -17.81
C VAL A 224 -15.34 -11.79 -17.11
N PHE A 225 -15.61 -11.40 -15.87
CA PHE A 225 -14.66 -10.74 -15.00
C PHE A 225 -14.23 -11.72 -13.92
N ARG A 226 -12.92 -11.75 -13.68
CA ARG A 226 -12.36 -12.47 -12.54
C ARG A 226 -11.94 -11.37 -11.56
N PRO A 227 -12.78 -11.02 -10.57
CA PRO A 227 -12.44 -9.95 -9.64
C PRO A 227 -11.07 -10.25 -9.04
N GLU A 228 -10.13 -9.36 -9.31
CA GLU A 228 -8.85 -9.34 -8.63
C GLU A 228 -9.09 -8.63 -7.31
N ASP A 229 -8.99 -9.38 -6.22
CA ASP A 229 -9.24 -8.89 -4.86
C ASP A 229 -7.92 -8.99 -4.09
N PRO A 230 -7.34 -7.88 -3.57
CA PRO A 230 -7.75 -6.46 -3.65
C PRO A 230 -7.29 -5.74 -4.94
N ALA A 231 -7.72 -4.48 -5.21
CA ALA A 231 -7.14 -3.62 -6.26
C ALA A 231 -5.62 -3.44 -6.18
N PHE A 232 -5.07 -3.73 -5.01
CA PHE A 232 -3.69 -4.12 -4.85
C PHE A 232 -3.68 -5.47 -4.15
N ARG A 233 -3.64 -6.55 -4.93
CA ARG A 233 -2.97 -7.76 -4.45
C ARG A 233 -1.52 -7.35 -4.28
N ASP A 234 -1.04 -7.47 -3.04
CA ASP A 234 0.26 -8.09 -2.83
C ASP A 234 0.22 -9.35 -3.70
N ASP A 235 0.86 -9.26 -4.86
CA ASP A 235 1.25 -10.37 -5.68
C ASP A 235 2.27 -11.19 -4.87
N MET A 236 1.86 -11.72 -3.71
CA MET A 236 2.57 -12.77 -3.00
C MET A 236 2.85 -13.97 -3.91
N HIS A 237 2.24 -14.05 -5.10
CA HIS A 237 2.60 -15.05 -6.09
C HIS A 237 3.88 -14.73 -6.89
N GLY A 238 4.24 -13.46 -7.11
CA GLY A 238 5.56 -13.08 -7.65
C GLY A 238 6.59 -12.79 -6.56
N SER A 239 6.18 -12.08 -5.50
CA SER A 239 7.08 -11.65 -4.42
C SER A 239 7.50 -12.78 -3.47
N SER A 240 6.62 -13.77 -3.17
CA SER A 240 7.04 -14.94 -2.40
C SER A 240 7.98 -15.84 -3.20
N GLU A 241 7.90 -15.85 -4.53
CA GLU A 241 8.81 -16.61 -5.37
C GLU A 241 10.21 -16.03 -5.35
N TRP A 242 10.39 -14.71 -5.43
CA TRP A 242 11.74 -14.11 -5.40
C TRP A 242 12.33 -14.03 -4.01
N VAL A 243 11.52 -13.78 -2.97
CA VAL A 243 11.97 -13.93 -1.58
C VAL A 243 12.30 -15.41 -1.30
N LYS A 244 11.55 -16.35 -1.89
CA LYS A 244 11.93 -17.76 -1.90
C LYS A 244 13.19 -17.97 -2.72
N PHE A 245 13.42 -17.27 -3.84
CA PHE A 245 14.63 -17.42 -4.63
C PHE A 245 15.88 -16.90 -3.91
N GLU A 246 15.76 -15.75 -3.25
CA GLU A 246 16.74 -15.18 -2.31
C GLU A 246 17.03 -16.17 -1.18
N LYS A 247 15.99 -16.68 -0.50
CA LYS A 247 16.15 -17.62 0.63
C LYS A 247 16.59 -19.03 0.21
N SER A 248 16.24 -19.48 -0.98
CA SER A 248 16.58 -20.81 -1.51
C SER A 248 17.86 -20.82 -2.34
N GLY A 249 18.42 -19.66 -2.64
CA GLY A 249 19.65 -19.52 -3.43
C GLY A 249 19.51 -20.04 -4.87
N VAL A 250 18.29 -20.10 -5.41
CA VAL A 250 18.10 -20.56 -6.80
C VAL A 250 18.50 -19.47 -7.78
N ARG A 251 18.89 -19.93 -8.97
CA ARG A 251 19.29 -19.06 -10.07
C ARG A 251 18.05 -18.44 -10.72
N VAL A 252 18.13 -17.14 -10.97
CA VAL A 252 17.08 -16.33 -11.60
C VAL A 252 17.65 -15.58 -12.81
N ALA A 253 16.78 -15.29 -13.78
CA ALA A 253 17.01 -14.31 -14.84
C ALA A 253 16.23 -13.04 -14.49
N VAL A 254 16.88 -11.89 -14.64
CA VAL A 254 16.32 -10.57 -14.35
C VAL A 254 16.41 -9.73 -15.61
N GLU A 255 15.26 -9.37 -16.17
CA GLU A 255 15.18 -8.48 -17.31
C GLU A 255 15.18 -7.03 -16.86
N LEU A 256 15.94 -6.20 -17.56
CA LEU A 256 16.01 -4.77 -17.34
C LEU A 256 15.23 -3.98 -18.40
N ASP A 257 14.84 -2.77 -18.07
CA ASP A 257 14.07 -1.84 -18.94
C ASP A 257 14.77 -1.52 -20.27
N GLU A 258 16.11 -1.57 -20.29
CA GLU A 258 16.93 -1.44 -21.51
C GLU A 258 17.04 -2.75 -22.32
N GLY A 259 16.27 -3.79 -21.98
CA GLY A 259 16.24 -5.09 -22.67
C GLY A 259 17.42 -6.01 -22.35
N GLN A 260 18.27 -5.63 -21.40
CA GLN A 260 19.36 -6.47 -20.91
C GLN A 260 18.82 -7.53 -19.94
N SER A 261 19.31 -8.77 -20.05
CA SER A 261 19.00 -9.84 -19.09
C SER A 261 20.24 -10.20 -18.26
N LEU A 262 20.08 -10.24 -16.94
CA LEU A 262 21.09 -10.64 -15.97
C LEU A 262 20.71 -11.97 -15.33
N ALA A 263 21.66 -12.91 -15.21
CA ALA A 263 21.41 -14.20 -14.57
C ALA A 263 22.29 -14.37 -13.32
N GLY A 264 21.69 -14.78 -12.20
CA GLY A 264 22.41 -14.95 -10.93
C GLY A 264 21.52 -15.39 -9.77
N VAL A 265 22.05 -15.34 -8.56
CA VAL A 265 21.32 -15.63 -7.31
C VAL A 265 21.01 -14.32 -6.61
N ILE A 266 19.79 -14.14 -6.11
CA ILE A 266 19.42 -12.95 -5.34
C ILE A 266 20.16 -12.95 -4.00
N ALA A 267 21.04 -11.97 -3.80
CA ALA A 267 21.87 -11.83 -2.59
C ALA A 267 21.27 -10.86 -1.56
N GLY A 268 20.31 -10.01 -1.97
CA GLY A 268 19.63 -9.07 -1.10
C GLY A 268 18.53 -8.27 -1.80
N VAL A 269 17.35 -8.20 -1.17
CA VAL A 269 16.19 -7.42 -1.62
C VAL A 269 16.02 -6.16 -0.76
N GLY A 270 15.87 -5.01 -1.39
CA GLY A 270 15.34 -3.80 -0.75
C GLY A 270 16.35 -2.68 -0.46
N ARG A 271 17.67 -2.95 -0.48
CA ARG A 271 18.70 -1.90 -0.37
C ARG A 271 19.96 -2.21 -1.21
N ARG A 272 20.20 -1.50 -2.32
CA ARG A 272 21.48 -1.41 -3.05
C ARG A 272 22.49 -0.54 -2.30
N ARG A 273 23.78 -0.85 -2.44
CA ARG A 273 24.85 0.09 -2.07
C ARG A 273 24.87 1.23 -3.09
N GLY A 274 24.76 2.46 -2.62
CA GLY A 274 24.98 3.63 -3.46
C GLY A 274 26.46 3.94 -3.64
N ASP A 275 26.74 5.02 -4.37
CA ASP A 275 28.10 5.42 -4.78
C ASP A 275 28.99 5.83 -3.59
N LYS A 276 28.40 6.06 -2.41
CA LYS A 276 29.10 6.49 -1.20
C LYS A 276 29.02 5.42 -0.10
N PRO A 277 30.08 5.27 0.73
CA PRO A 277 30.04 4.38 1.88
C PRO A 277 28.84 4.70 2.79
N GLY A 278 27.99 3.71 3.04
CA GLY A 278 26.79 3.84 3.88
C GLY A 278 25.51 4.25 3.14
N ASP A 279 25.58 4.62 1.86
CA ASP A 279 24.42 4.89 1.03
C ASP A 279 23.66 3.58 0.75
N ARG A 280 22.39 3.54 1.15
CA ARG A 280 21.50 2.39 0.95
C ARG A 280 20.24 2.86 0.24
N ARG A 281 20.16 2.62 -1.07
CA ARG A 281 19.00 2.99 -1.89
C ARG A 281 18.15 1.77 -2.20
N PRO A 282 16.85 1.86 -2.52
CA PRO A 282 16.09 0.69 -2.95
C PRO A 282 16.69 0.03 -4.20
N GLY A 283 16.75 -1.32 -4.23
CA GLY A 283 17.26 -2.08 -5.37
C GLY A 283 17.29 -3.59 -5.14
N LEU A 284 17.64 -4.31 -6.20
CA LEU A 284 17.87 -5.76 -6.22
C LEU A 284 19.38 -6.01 -6.33
N THR A 285 19.93 -6.91 -5.51
CA THR A 285 21.33 -7.36 -5.64
C THR A 285 21.38 -8.80 -6.11
N LEU A 286 22.06 -9.04 -7.23
CA LEU A 286 22.32 -10.36 -7.81
C LEU A 286 23.78 -10.72 -7.64
N ARG A 287 24.06 -11.95 -7.23
CA ARG A 287 25.38 -12.56 -7.28
C ARG A 287 25.51 -13.38 -8.55
N LEU A 288 26.46 -13.03 -9.40
CA LEU A 288 26.73 -13.70 -10.67
C LEU A 288 27.58 -14.96 -10.45
N ASP A 289 27.73 -15.77 -11.50
CA ASP A 289 28.48 -17.05 -11.46
C ASP A 289 29.97 -16.89 -11.11
N ASP A 290 30.55 -15.75 -11.44
CA ASP A 290 31.93 -15.40 -11.11
C ASP A 290 32.10 -14.94 -9.65
N GLY A 291 31.01 -14.93 -8.88
CA GLY A 291 30.97 -14.50 -7.48
C GLY A 291 30.90 -12.98 -7.30
N SER A 292 30.89 -12.20 -8.38
CA SER A 292 30.66 -10.75 -8.32
C SER A 292 29.20 -10.44 -7.97
N GLU A 293 28.98 -9.30 -7.32
CA GLU A 293 27.64 -8.82 -7.00
C GLU A 293 27.32 -7.57 -7.82
N ILE A 294 26.18 -7.59 -8.49
CA ILE A 294 25.62 -6.44 -9.20
C ILE A 294 24.36 -5.98 -8.48
N SER A 295 24.25 -4.69 -8.23
CA SER A 295 23.04 -4.09 -7.68
C SER A 295 22.35 -3.25 -8.74
N VAL A 296 21.10 -3.57 -9.03
CA VAL A 296 20.26 -2.82 -9.98
C VAL A 296 19.17 -2.04 -9.24
N PRO A 297 18.86 -0.79 -9.66
CA PRO A 297 17.69 -0.07 -9.18
C PRO A 297 16.41 -0.84 -9.51
N TRP A 298 15.43 -0.81 -8.61
CA TRP A 298 14.12 -1.43 -8.89
C TRP A 298 13.42 -0.80 -10.10
N SER A 299 13.63 0.48 -10.36
CA SER A 299 13.07 1.17 -11.52
C SER A 299 13.53 0.59 -12.85
N GLN A 300 14.66 -0.12 -12.87
CA GLN A 300 15.21 -0.73 -14.07
C GLN A 300 14.79 -2.20 -14.21
N VAL A 301 14.14 -2.81 -13.22
CA VAL A 301 13.78 -4.24 -13.26
C VAL A 301 12.39 -4.40 -13.88
N VAL A 302 12.31 -5.17 -14.96
CA VAL A 302 11.07 -5.46 -15.70
C VAL A 302 10.46 -6.80 -15.26
N SER A 303 11.28 -7.83 -15.12
CA SER A 303 10.83 -9.18 -14.74
C SER A 303 11.93 -9.93 -13.97
N ILE A 304 11.53 -10.90 -13.15
CA ILE A 304 12.44 -11.85 -12.47
C ILE A 304 11.83 -13.24 -12.58
N ASP A 305 12.50 -14.11 -13.32
CA ASP A 305 12.06 -15.48 -13.58
C ASP A 305 13.05 -16.49 -13.05
N LYS A 306 12.58 -17.63 -12.56
CA LYS A 306 13.46 -18.74 -12.23
C LYS A 306 14.09 -19.26 -13.52
N THR A 307 15.41 -19.35 -13.58
CA THR A 307 16.05 -20.08 -14.67
C THR A 307 15.88 -21.59 -14.45
N GLU A 308 15.39 -22.30 -15.45
CA GLU A 308 15.45 -23.75 -15.48
C GLU A 308 16.92 -24.16 -15.60
N GLY A 309 17.36 -25.00 -14.67
CA GLY A 309 18.63 -25.72 -14.73
C GLY A 309 18.36 -27.19 -14.95
#